data_AF-A0A1F3SRJ8-F1
#
_entry.id   AF-A0A1F3SRJ8-F1
#
_cell.length_a   1.000
_cell.length_b   1.000
_cell.length_c   1.000
_cell.angle_alpha   90.00
_cell.angle_beta   90.00
_cell.angle_gamma   90.00
#
_symmetry.space_group_name_H-M   'P 1'
#
loop_
_entity.id
_entity.type
_entity.pdbx_description
1 polymer ?
#
loop_
_entity_poly.entity_id
_entity_poly.type
_entity_poly.pdbx_seq_one_letter_code
_entity_poly.pdbx_strand_id
1 'polypeptide(L)'
;MRLGFCHLCLFFVAISYALDEVSASKIAIVNTTTVKAAAAQADTTKSGDLDEEVSDIKLRVSSGARSKYSTTLFFHYQGASLASPMSDKRPNVIGGRNAEPVYTSGDVYLRYRQNKNESYYFATGYYRERPFHSREADERIRIDNPSLGYNHTFAANDLQISSGFRLYISTADYLRAIGQVGTLGYSLSTINQLGASRFNAGVSLLLTASAYDSNDEKMKQRQSDYGVSLTPTLQYNKTGRVNAFTSLYLFNYSHYRSDNTFNFDRRKITQSIGVGVAVIRDFYLAPNISFNPQHISTNMTAVNLNAYVNL
;
A
#
# COMPACT_ATOMS: atom_id res chain seq x y z
N MET A 1 -19.31 -10.67 45.18
CA MET A 1 -18.14 -9.90 44.68
C MET A 1 -18.59 -9.17 43.42
N ARG A 2 -18.46 -7.85 43.39
CA ARG A 2 -19.11 -6.93 42.43
C ARG A 2 -18.37 -6.86 41.07
N LEU A 3 -19.18 -6.84 40.01
CA LEU A 3 -19.13 -6.09 38.74
C LEU A 3 -17.81 -5.88 37.96
N GLY A 4 -17.91 -6.15 36.66
CA GLY A 4 -17.00 -5.62 35.63
C GLY A 4 -17.30 -6.13 34.22
N PHE A 5 -18.56 -6.08 33.76
CA PHE A 5 -18.93 -6.35 32.37
C PHE A 5 -18.40 -5.24 31.46
N CYS A 6 -17.43 -5.55 30.61
CA CYS A 6 -16.87 -4.62 29.63
C CYS A 6 -17.72 -4.65 28.35
N HIS A 7 -18.54 -3.61 28.15
CA HIS A 7 -19.18 -3.28 26.89
C HIS A 7 -18.15 -2.66 25.93
N LEU A 8 -17.60 -3.43 25.00
CA LEU A 8 -17.00 -2.89 23.78
C LEU A 8 -16.77 -3.97 22.72
N CYS A 9 -17.83 -4.57 22.15
CA CYS A 9 -17.75 -5.36 20.92
C CYS A 9 -19.16 -5.67 20.41
N LEU A 10 -19.84 -4.67 19.83
CA LEU A 10 -21.10 -4.87 19.10
C LEU A 10 -21.45 -3.60 18.32
N PHE A 11 -20.63 -3.26 17.33
CA PHE A 11 -21.01 -2.35 16.25
C PHE A 11 -20.27 -2.81 14.99
N PHE A 12 -20.97 -2.86 13.86
CA PHE A 12 -20.60 -3.45 12.55
C PHE A 12 -21.01 -4.90 12.28
N VAL A 13 -22.27 -5.24 12.57
CA VAL A 13 -23.04 -6.14 11.71
C VAL A 13 -24.48 -5.59 11.69
N ALA A 14 -25.13 -5.63 10.52
CA ALA A 14 -26.49 -5.18 10.24
C ALA A 14 -26.66 -3.71 9.80
N ILE A 15 -26.24 -3.39 8.57
CA ILE A 15 -27.04 -2.57 7.64
C ILE A 15 -26.85 -3.14 6.23
N SER A 16 -27.53 -4.24 5.95
CA SER A 16 -27.92 -4.62 4.59
C SER A 16 -29.41 -4.85 4.67
N TYR A 17 -30.20 -3.97 4.07
CA TYR A 17 -31.50 -4.20 3.43
C TYR A 17 -32.20 -2.85 3.25
N ALA A 18 -32.80 -2.70 2.06
CA ALA A 18 -33.62 -1.60 1.56
C ALA A 18 -32.86 -0.33 1.10
N LEU A 19 -32.71 -0.18 -0.22
CA LEU A 19 -33.55 0.75 -0.99
C LEU A 19 -33.29 0.59 -2.50
N ASP A 20 -34.39 0.33 -3.21
CA ASP A 20 -34.50 0.29 -4.66
C ASP A 20 -34.43 1.69 -5.30
N GLU A 21 -33.96 1.66 -6.55
CA GLU A 21 -34.22 2.51 -7.72
C GLU A 21 -34.43 4.03 -7.56
N VAL A 22 -33.53 4.83 -8.15
CA VAL A 22 -33.90 5.92 -9.09
C VAL A 22 -32.81 6.09 -10.16
N SER A 23 -33.25 6.06 -11.42
CA SER A 23 -32.49 6.26 -12.66
C SER A 23 -32.46 7.73 -13.09
N ALA A 24 -31.38 8.15 -13.79
CA ALA A 24 -31.24 9.28 -14.75
C ALA A 24 -29.86 9.97 -14.59
N SER A 25 -29.17 10.50 -15.60
CA SER A 25 -29.23 10.45 -17.07
C SER A 25 -27.86 10.98 -17.57
N LYS A 26 -27.41 10.53 -18.74
CA LYS A 26 -26.13 10.88 -19.36
C LYS A 26 -26.19 12.27 -20.00
N ILE A 27 -25.15 13.10 -19.81
CA ILE A 27 -24.83 14.23 -20.69
C ILE A 27 -23.37 14.12 -21.11
N ALA A 28 -23.16 13.90 -22.41
CA ALA A 28 -21.85 13.87 -23.05
C ALA A 28 -21.49 15.27 -23.54
N ILE A 29 -20.30 15.76 -23.16
CA ILE A 29 -19.69 16.94 -23.79
C ILE A 29 -18.45 16.45 -24.53
N VAL A 30 -18.57 16.44 -25.85
CA VAL A 30 -17.52 16.12 -26.82
C VAL A 30 -16.65 17.37 -26.99
N ASN A 31 -15.39 17.30 -26.58
CA ASN A 31 -14.37 18.26 -27.02
C ASN A 31 -13.30 17.53 -27.81
N THR A 32 -13.36 17.76 -29.12
CA THR A 32 -12.45 17.28 -30.15
C THR A 32 -11.23 18.20 -30.21
N THR A 33 -10.05 17.69 -29.88
CA THR A 33 -8.78 18.23 -30.41
C THR A 33 -7.85 17.08 -30.77
N THR A 34 -7.64 16.96 -32.07
CA THR A 34 -6.82 16.00 -32.80
C THR A 34 -5.33 16.17 -32.50
N VAL A 35 -4.68 15.13 -31.96
CA VAL A 35 -3.24 14.90 -32.14
C VAL A 35 -3.06 13.52 -32.78
N LYS A 36 -2.44 13.55 -33.95
CA LYS A 36 -2.20 12.41 -34.85
C LYS A 36 -1.03 11.58 -34.28
N ALA A 37 -1.34 10.48 -33.60
CA ALA A 37 -0.39 9.41 -33.29
C ALA A 37 -0.91 8.11 -33.92
N ALA A 38 -0.73 7.99 -35.23
CA ALA A 38 -1.03 6.77 -35.98
C ALA A 38 0.18 5.82 -35.88
N ALA A 39 0.21 5.00 -34.83
CA ALA A 39 0.90 3.70 -34.78
C ALA A 39 0.72 3.05 -33.39
N ALA A 40 -0.43 2.41 -33.17
CA ALA A 40 -0.66 1.26 -32.26
C ALA A 40 -2.17 1.04 -32.04
N GLN A 41 -2.96 0.88 -33.11
CA GLN A 41 -4.24 0.19 -32.98
C GLN A 41 -3.97 -1.31 -33.08
N ALA A 42 -3.41 -1.86 -32.01
CA ALA A 42 -3.56 -3.28 -31.74
C ALA A 42 -5.01 -3.49 -31.30
N ASP A 43 -5.68 -4.41 -31.96
CA ASP A 43 -7.07 -4.83 -31.81
C ASP A 43 -7.48 -4.99 -30.33
N THR A 44 -8.07 -3.94 -29.74
CA THR A 44 -8.71 -3.96 -28.42
C THR A 44 -10.16 -4.38 -28.56
N THR A 45 -10.39 -5.66 -28.86
CA THR A 45 -11.71 -6.26 -28.76
C THR A 45 -12.09 -6.40 -27.28
N LYS A 46 -12.73 -5.34 -26.77
CA LYS A 46 -13.54 -5.20 -25.54
C LYS A 46 -13.56 -6.39 -24.56
N SER A 47 -12.49 -6.56 -23.78
CA SER A 47 -12.65 -6.90 -22.37
C SER A 47 -12.80 -5.57 -21.65
N GLY A 48 -13.90 -5.34 -20.91
CA GLY A 48 -14.31 -4.03 -20.38
C GLY A 48 -13.24 -3.26 -19.60
N ASP A 49 -13.50 -2.00 -19.26
CA ASP A 49 -12.53 -1.16 -18.55
C ASP A 49 -12.65 -1.37 -17.03
N LEU A 50 -11.52 -1.64 -16.35
CA LEU A 50 -11.50 -1.77 -14.88
C LEU A 50 -12.01 -0.49 -14.21
N ASP A 51 -11.78 0.66 -14.83
CA ASP A 51 -12.17 1.95 -14.27
C ASP A 51 -13.69 2.19 -14.31
N GLU A 52 -14.45 1.37 -15.04
CA GLU A 52 -15.93 1.36 -15.02
C GLU A 52 -16.48 0.63 -13.79
N GLU A 53 -15.69 -0.29 -13.21
CA GLU A 53 -16.09 -1.11 -12.06
C GLU A 53 -15.47 -0.60 -10.75
N VAL A 54 -14.20 -0.21 -10.78
CA VAL A 54 -13.43 0.22 -9.61
C VAL A 54 -13.37 1.74 -9.60
N SER A 55 -14.12 2.37 -8.70
CA SER A 55 -14.14 3.83 -8.55
C SER A 55 -13.03 4.39 -7.65
N ASP A 56 -12.49 3.58 -6.72
CA ASP A 56 -11.46 4.00 -5.78
C ASP A 56 -10.17 4.38 -6.53
N ILE A 57 -9.67 5.59 -6.23
CA ILE A 57 -8.54 6.19 -6.92
C ILE A 57 -7.27 5.36 -6.69
N LYS A 58 -7.03 4.93 -5.44
CA LYS A 58 -5.83 4.19 -5.06
C LYS A 58 -5.84 2.79 -5.67
N LEU A 59 -6.97 2.09 -5.63
CA LEU A 59 -7.10 0.77 -6.23
C LEU A 59 -6.86 0.81 -7.74
N ARG A 60 -7.50 1.75 -8.46
CA ARG A 60 -7.27 1.91 -9.90
C ARG A 60 -5.80 2.12 -10.24
N VAL A 61 -5.14 3.05 -9.55
CA VAL A 61 -3.74 3.37 -9.86
C VAL A 61 -2.82 2.19 -9.50
N SER A 62 -3.05 1.51 -8.38
CA SER A 62 -2.23 0.35 -7.97
C SER A 62 -2.40 -0.87 -8.90
N SER A 63 -3.51 -0.94 -9.65
CA SER A 63 -3.76 -1.98 -10.67
C SER A 63 -2.96 -1.79 -11.97
N GLY A 64 -2.23 -0.69 -12.12
CA GLY A 64 -1.39 -0.40 -13.29
C GLY A 64 -2.10 0.33 -14.45
N ALA A 65 -1.36 0.68 -15.51
CA ALA A 65 -1.90 1.31 -16.74
C ALA A 65 -2.95 0.41 -17.41
N ARG A 66 -3.83 0.86 -18.31
CA ARG A 66 -4.85 -0.02 -18.95
C ARG A 66 -4.28 -0.97 -20.01
N SER A 67 -3.10 -0.66 -20.55
CA SER A 67 -2.43 -1.39 -21.62
C SER A 67 -2.13 -2.86 -21.28
N LYS A 68 -2.08 -3.72 -22.30
CA LYS A 68 -1.72 -5.15 -22.14
C LYS A 68 -0.31 -5.34 -21.56
N TYR A 69 0.62 -4.47 -21.96
CA TYR A 69 1.94 -4.34 -21.37
C TYR A 69 2.07 -2.93 -20.83
N SER A 70 2.61 -2.81 -19.62
CA SER A 70 2.79 -1.50 -18.98
C SER A 70 3.95 -1.52 -18.01
N THR A 71 4.48 -0.33 -17.73
CA THR A 71 5.47 -0.13 -16.69
C THR A 71 4.85 0.67 -15.56
N THR A 72 4.97 0.21 -14.31
CA THR A 72 4.59 1.00 -13.14
C THR A 72 5.87 1.39 -12.40
N LEU A 73 5.95 2.65 -11.98
CA LEU A 73 6.94 3.14 -11.03
C LEU A 73 6.19 3.43 -9.73
N PHE A 74 6.56 2.73 -8.67
CA PHE A 74 6.15 3.08 -7.32
C PHE A 74 7.31 3.77 -6.60
N PHE A 75 7.02 4.88 -5.95
CA PHE A 75 7.96 5.65 -5.17
C PHE A 75 7.39 5.84 -3.76
N HIS A 76 8.21 5.60 -2.77
CA HIS A 76 7.92 5.76 -1.36
C HIS A 76 9.04 6.56 -0.72
N TYR A 77 8.72 7.72 -0.16
CA TYR A 77 9.62 8.45 0.72
C TYR A 77 9.13 8.35 2.16
N GLN A 78 10.01 7.90 3.06
CA GLN A 78 9.76 7.88 4.50
C GLN A 78 10.70 8.89 5.17
N GLY A 79 10.15 10.06 5.50
CA GLY A 79 10.88 11.22 5.94
C GLY A 79 11.08 11.34 7.44
N ALA A 80 11.57 12.52 7.82
CA ALA A 80 11.89 12.89 9.18
C ALA A 80 10.64 13.22 10.01
N SER A 81 10.86 13.66 11.25
CA SER A 81 9.78 14.06 12.14
C SER A 81 9.24 15.44 11.77
N LEU A 82 7.98 15.71 12.11
CA LEU A 82 7.38 17.04 11.90
C LEU A 82 8.14 18.15 12.67
N ALA A 83 8.73 17.81 13.82
CA ALA A 83 9.55 18.75 14.59
C ALA A 83 10.93 19.04 13.97
N SER A 84 11.43 18.15 13.12
CA SER A 84 12.76 18.26 12.51
C SER A 84 12.72 17.73 11.08
N PRO A 85 12.04 18.44 10.16
CA PRO A 85 11.77 17.95 8.80
C PRO A 85 13.03 17.74 7.96
N MET A 86 14.13 18.40 8.32
CA MET A 86 15.44 18.31 7.64
C MET A 86 16.41 17.31 8.32
N SER A 87 15.92 16.50 9.26
CA SER A 87 16.74 15.48 9.93
C SER A 87 17.00 14.29 9.00
N ASP A 88 18.22 13.75 9.04
CA ASP A 88 18.58 12.53 8.32
C ASP A 88 18.04 11.26 8.98
N LYS A 89 17.41 11.39 10.15
CA LYS A 89 16.80 10.32 10.93
C LYS A 89 15.28 10.45 10.98
N ARG A 90 14.61 9.29 10.91
CA ARG A 90 13.16 9.19 11.08
C ARG A 90 12.75 8.99 12.54
N PRO A 91 11.55 9.44 12.91
CA PRO A 91 10.99 9.14 14.22
C PRO A 91 10.58 7.67 14.29
N ASN A 92 10.71 7.10 15.48
CA ASN A 92 10.39 5.69 15.73
C ASN A 92 8.90 5.50 16.06
N VAL A 93 8.05 5.70 15.05
CA VAL A 93 6.59 5.63 15.20
C VAL A 93 6.11 4.22 15.57
N ILE A 94 6.74 3.19 14.97
CA ILE A 94 6.36 1.79 15.11
C ILE A 94 6.95 1.10 16.35
N GLY A 95 7.92 1.74 17.04
CA GLY A 95 8.54 1.19 18.24
C GLY A 95 9.71 0.23 18.01
N GLY A 96 10.43 0.35 16.89
CA GLY A 96 11.71 -0.34 16.65
C GLY A 96 12.79 0.03 17.67
N ARG A 97 13.90 -0.70 17.71
CA ARG A 97 14.95 -0.46 18.71
C ARG A 97 15.92 0.66 18.35
N ASN A 98 16.01 1.02 17.07
CA ASN A 98 17.01 1.96 16.55
C ASN A 98 16.36 3.16 15.86
N ALA A 99 17.04 4.31 15.92
CA ALA A 99 16.75 5.41 15.01
C ALA A 99 17.21 5.02 13.61
N GLU A 100 16.28 4.95 12.67
CA GLU A 100 16.57 4.61 11.28
C GLU A 100 16.82 5.89 10.47
N PRO A 101 17.60 5.83 9.38
CA PRO A 101 17.77 6.96 8.47
C PRO A 101 16.48 7.21 7.68
N VAL A 102 16.21 8.45 7.30
CA VAL A 102 15.21 8.73 6.25
C VAL A 102 15.61 8.00 4.96
N TYR A 103 14.65 7.55 4.16
CA TYR A 103 14.95 6.83 2.92
C TYR A 103 13.91 7.12 1.84
N THR A 104 14.32 6.88 0.60
CA THR A 104 13.43 6.65 -0.53
C THR A 104 13.56 5.21 -0.97
N SER A 105 12.44 4.55 -1.21
CA SER A 105 12.39 3.23 -1.80
C SER A 105 11.30 3.17 -2.86
N GLY A 106 11.23 2.09 -3.60
CA GLY A 106 10.16 1.89 -4.54
C GLY A 106 10.38 0.65 -5.38
N ASP A 107 9.53 0.47 -6.37
CA ASP A 107 9.57 -0.68 -7.27
C ASP A 107 9.36 -0.20 -8.71
N VAL A 108 10.08 -0.82 -9.63
CA VAL A 108 9.81 -0.74 -11.07
C VAL A 108 9.15 -2.04 -11.48
N TYR A 109 7.89 -1.97 -11.94
CA TYR A 109 7.10 -3.12 -12.37
C TYR A 109 7.03 -3.18 -13.89
N LEU A 110 7.33 -4.34 -14.46
CA LEU A 110 6.96 -4.73 -15.81
C LEU A 110 5.70 -5.60 -15.71
N ARG A 111 4.57 -5.08 -16.19
CA ARG A 111 3.25 -5.70 -15.99
C ARG A 111 2.70 -6.24 -17.31
N TYR A 112 2.21 -7.47 -17.26
CA TYR A 112 1.40 -8.10 -18.28
C TYR A 112 -0.05 -8.24 -17.78
N ARG A 113 -0.99 -7.59 -18.46
CA ARG A 113 -2.41 -7.69 -18.16
C ARG A 113 -3.04 -8.80 -18.98
N GLN A 114 -3.51 -9.84 -18.29
CA GLN A 114 -4.20 -10.96 -18.92
C GLN A 114 -5.62 -10.58 -19.32
N ASN A 115 -6.34 -9.87 -18.44
CA ASN A 115 -7.65 -9.29 -18.68
C ASN A 115 -7.83 -8.04 -17.81
N LYS A 116 -8.97 -7.36 -17.88
CA LYS A 116 -9.20 -6.12 -17.13
C LYS A 116 -8.94 -6.21 -15.62
N ASN A 117 -9.17 -7.37 -15.01
CA ASN A 117 -9.08 -7.57 -13.57
C ASN A 117 -7.75 -8.20 -13.15
N GLU A 118 -7.05 -8.86 -14.07
CA GLU A 118 -5.91 -9.71 -13.76
C GLU A 118 -4.62 -9.27 -14.43
N SER A 119 -3.55 -9.22 -13.65
CA SER A 119 -2.22 -8.92 -14.16
C SER A 119 -1.14 -9.71 -13.44
N TYR A 120 -0.12 -10.09 -14.21
CA TYR A 120 1.15 -10.58 -13.70
C TYR A 120 2.18 -9.46 -13.81
N TYR A 121 3.14 -9.45 -12.90
CA TYR A 121 4.22 -8.49 -12.97
C TYR A 121 5.54 -9.09 -12.52
N PHE A 122 6.61 -8.69 -13.19
CA PHE A 122 7.95 -8.75 -12.67
C PHE A 122 8.31 -7.38 -12.10
N ALA A 123 8.94 -7.31 -10.94
CA ALA A 123 9.35 -6.03 -10.37
C ALA A 123 10.70 -6.13 -9.66
N THR A 124 11.48 -5.05 -9.71
CA THR A 124 12.68 -4.89 -8.90
C THR A 124 12.53 -3.69 -8.00
N GLY A 125 12.98 -3.85 -6.76
CA GLY A 125 13.03 -2.78 -5.79
C GLY A 125 14.20 -1.85 -6.07
N TYR A 126 14.06 -0.60 -5.63
CA TYR A 126 15.22 0.25 -5.37
C TYR A 126 15.12 0.85 -3.97
N TYR A 127 16.28 1.19 -3.43
CA TYR A 127 16.38 1.76 -2.09
C TYR A 127 17.56 2.73 -2.02
N ARG A 128 17.35 3.87 -1.34
CA ARG A 128 18.37 4.88 -1.08
C ARG A 128 18.16 5.52 0.28
N GLU A 129 19.21 5.56 1.09
CA GLU A 129 19.21 6.23 2.39
C GLU A 129 19.49 7.73 2.23
N ARG A 130 18.95 8.51 3.17
CA ARG A 130 19.18 9.94 3.32
C ARG A 130 19.09 10.75 2.01
N PRO A 131 18.03 10.58 1.20
CA PRO A 131 17.84 11.41 0.01
C PRO A 131 17.76 12.90 0.42
N PHE A 132 18.29 13.80 -0.40
CA PHE A 132 18.29 15.26 -0.19
C PHE A 132 19.11 15.75 1.02
N HIS A 133 20.10 14.99 1.47
CA HIS A 133 20.99 15.37 2.57
C HIS A 133 22.45 15.48 2.10
N SER A 134 23.32 16.12 2.89
CA SER A 134 24.71 16.41 2.49
C SER A 134 25.56 15.19 2.13
N ARG A 135 25.21 14.00 2.64
CA ARG A 135 25.88 12.73 2.34
C ARG A 135 25.21 11.94 1.22
N GLU A 136 24.23 12.51 0.53
CA GLU A 136 23.49 11.83 -0.54
C GLU A 136 24.41 11.30 -1.66
N ALA A 137 25.50 12.02 -1.96
CA ALA A 137 26.46 11.61 -2.98
C ALA A 137 27.25 10.34 -2.62
N ASP A 138 27.39 10.06 -1.32
CA ASP A 138 28.06 8.85 -0.82
C ASP A 138 27.12 7.64 -0.82
N GLU A 139 25.80 7.88 -0.84
CA GLU A 139 24.77 6.85 -0.76
C GLU A 139 24.42 6.32 -2.16
N ARG A 140 24.75 5.05 -2.39
CA ARG A 140 24.46 4.36 -3.65
C ARG A 140 22.98 4.02 -3.75
N ILE A 141 22.38 4.24 -4.92
CA ILE A 141 21.08 3.64 -5.25
C ILE A 141 21.31 2.14 -5.39
N ARG A 142 20.60 1.35 -4.58
CA ARG A 142 20.59 -0.10 -4.69
C ARG A 142 19.38 -0.52 -5.50
N ILE A 143 19.59 -1.45 -6.43
CA ILE A 143 18.53 -2.16 -7.12
C ILE A 143 18.56 -3.57 -6.55
N ASP A 144 17.48 -3.97 -5.91
CA ASP A 144 17.44 -5.21 -5.15
C ASP A 144 16.07 -5.86 -5.19
N ASN A 145 16.02 -7.06 -4.64
CA ASN A 145 14.80 -7.80 -4.35
C ASN A 145 13.88 -8.01 -5.57
N PRO A 146 14.39 -8.64 -6.65
CA PRO A 146 13.56 -8.96 -7.80
C PRO A 146 12.39 -9.85 -7.36
N SER A 147 11.24 -9.63 -8.00
CA SER A 147 9.99 -10.22 -7.58
C SER A 147 9.10 -10.53 -8.76
N LEU A 148 8.28 -11.57 -8.59
CA LEU A 148 7.20 -11.95 -9.47
C LEU A 148 5.91 -11.87 -8.67
N GLY A 149 4.85 -11.37 -9.29
CA GLY A 149 3.56 -11.31 -8.63
C GLY A 149 2.39 -11.37 -9.57
N TYR A 150 1.24 -11.52 -8.94
CA TYR A 150 -0.08 -11.55 -9.55
C TYR A 150 -0.98 -10.60 -8.77
N ASN A 151 -1.84 -9.87 -9.48
CA ASN A 151 -2.83 -8.98 -8.91
C ASN A 151 -4.18 -9.21 -9.59
N HIS A 152 -5.22 -9.34 -8.78
CA HIS A 152 -6.61 -9.45 -9.17
C HIS A 152 -7.41 -8.31 -8.51
N THR A 153 -7.96 -7.42 -9.31
CA THR A 153 -8.76 -6.28 -8.84
C THR A 153 -10.11 -6.28 -9.54
N PHE A 154 -11.21 -6.18 -8.79
CA PHE A 154 -12.57 -6.16 -9.32
C PHE A 154 -13.51 -5.42 -8.37
N ALA A 155 -14.73 -5.16 -8.84
CA ALA A 155 -15.82 -4.72 -7.99
C ALA A 155 -16.97 -5.73 -8.03
N ALA A 156 -17.60 -5.95 -6.88
CA ALA A 156 -18.83 -6.71 -6.73
C ALA A 156 -19.84 -5.81 -6.00
N ASN A 157 -20.76 -5.22 -6.74
CA ASN A 157 -21.60 -4.10 -6.29
C ASN A 157 -20.71 -2.93 -5.80
N ASP A 158 -21.03 -2.34 -4.65
CA ASP A 158 -20.26 -1.23 -4.08
C ASP A 158 -18.94 -1.69 -3.43
N LEU A 159 -18.72 -3.00 -3.30
CA LEU A 159 -17.50 -3.56 -2.70
C LEU A 159 -16.42 -3.75 -3.76
N GLN A 160 -15.35 -2.98 -3.65
CA GLN A 160 -14.16 -3.08 -4.49
C GLN A 160 -13.09 -3.89 -3.76
N ILE A 161 -12.52 -4.87 -4.47
CA ILE A 161 -11.59 -5.84 -3.91
C ILE A 161 -10.34 -5.88 -4.77
N SER A 162 -9.17 -5.79 -4.14
CA SER A 162 -7.88 -6.05 -4.77
C SER A 162 -7.12 -7.08 -3.96
N SER A 163 -6.66 -8.14 -4.60
CA SER A 163 -5.84 -9.17 -3.98
C SER A 163 -4.62 -9.46 -4.82
N GLY A 164 -3.53 -9.86 -4.19
CA GLY A 164 -2.32 -10.17 -4.93
C GLY A 164 -1.32 -11.01 -4.15
N PHE A 165 -0.58 -11.80 -4.91
CA PHE A 165 0.57 -12.56 -4.43
C PHE A 165 1.85 -11.91 -4.95
N ARG A 166 2.87 -11.87 -4.11
CA ARG A 166 4.22 -11.43 -4.48
C ARG A 166 5.23 -12.40 -3.91
N LEU A 167 6.05 -12.98 -4.78
CA LEU A 167 7.25 -13.70 -4.39
C LEU A 167 8.44 -12.79 -4.71
N TYR A 168 9.27 -12.48 -3.74
CA TYR A 168 10.54 -11.79 -4.01
C TYR A 168 11.72 -12.58 -3.46
N ILE A 169 12.84 -12.50 -4.19
CA ILE A 169 14.12 -13.10 -3.82
C ILE A 169 14.92 -12.03 -3.12
N SER A 170 15.41 -12.31 -1.91
CA SER A 170 16.19 -11.33 -1.17
C SER A 170 17.57 -11.19 -1.81
N THR A 171 17.94 -9.97 -2.21
CA THR A 171 19.30 -9.65 -2.68
C THR A 171 19.90 -8.45 -1.97
N ALA A 172 19.10 -7.68 -1.23
CA ALA A 172 19.59 -6.57 -0.44
C ALA A 172 20.50 -7.03 0.71
N ASP A 173 21.62 -6.34 0.90
CA ASP A 173 22.66 -6.72 1.88
C ASP A 173 22.10 -6.89 3.29
N TYR A 174 21.19 -6.03 3.73
CA TYR A 174 20.66 -6.08 5.09
C TYR A 174 19.71 -7.29 5.32
N LEU A 175 19.01 -7.75 4.27
CA LEU A 175 18.19 -8.97 4.32
C LEU A 175 19.08 -10.21 4.26
N ARG A 176 20.10 -10.19 3.39
CA ARG A 176 21.09 -11.27 3.29
C ARG A 176 21.97 -11.38 4.54
N ALA A 177 22.24 -10.28 5.23
CA ALA A 177 22.99 -10.27 6.50
C ALA A 177 22.26 -11.01 7.62
N ILE A 178 20.92 -11.10 7.57
CA ILE A 178 20.12 -11.95 8.46
C ILE A 178 19.80 -13.31 7.84
N GLY A 179 20.43 -13.66 6.70
CA GLY A 179 20.23 -14.92 5.99
C GLY A 179 18.87 -15.06 5.33
N GLN A 180 18.15 -13.97 5.03
CA GLN A 180 16.85 -14.08 4.36
C GLN A 180 17.04 -14.45 2.90
N VAL A 181 16.34 -15.48 2.43
CA VAL A 181 16.40 -15.99 1.04
C VAL A 181 15.33 -15.35 0.18
N GLY A 182 14.14 -15.14 0.74
CA GLY A 182 13.01 -14.59 0.02
C GLY A 182 11.77 -14.55 0.88
N THR A 183 10.70 -13.97 0.33
CA THR A 183 9.42 -13.83 1.01
C THR A 183 8.28 -14.02 0.03
N LEU A 184 7.28 -14.77 0.47
CA LEU A 184 5.96 -14.85 -0.14
C LEU A 184 5.04 -13.89 0.62
N GLY A 185 4.43 -12.95 -0.10
CA GLY A 185 3.43 -12.03 0.41
C GLY A 185 2.07 -12.29 -0.21
N TYR A 186 1.03 -12.22 0.59
CA TYR A 186 -0.36 -12.10 0.14
C TYR A 186 -0.94 -10.79 0.65
N SER A 187 -1.57 -10.04 -0.26
CA SER A 187 -2.27 -8.81 0.07
C SER A 187 -3.73 -8.92 -0.33
N LEU A 188 -4.62 -8.38 0.49
CA LEU A 188 -6.05 -8.24 0.21
C LEU A 188 -6.47 -6.87 0.71
N SER A 189 -7.11 -6.08 -0.15
CA SER A 189 -7.69 -4.79 0.21
C SER A 189 -9.13 -4.78 -0.25
N THR A 190 -10.03 -4.47 0.67
CA THR A 190 -11.44 -4.25 0.37
C THR A 190 -11.79 -2.81 0.70
N ILE A 191 -12.65 -2.20 -0.11
CA ILE A 191 -13.18 -0.88 0.15
C ILE A 191 -14.59 -0.75 -0.41
N ASN A 192 -15.48 -0.12 0.35
CA ASN A 192 -16.87 0.05 0.00
C ASN A 192 -17.29 1.50 0.22
N GLN A 193 -18.11 2.04 -0.69
CA GLN A 193 -18.74 3.35 -0.54
C GLN A 193 -19.88 3.25 0.48
N LEU A 194 -19.90 4.15 1.47
CA LEU A 194 -20.90 4.14 2.53
C LEU A 194 -22.19 4.80 2.04
N GLY A 195 -23.08 4.00 1.46
CA GLY A 195 -24.35 4.45 0.89
C GLY A 195 -24.14 5.52 -0.19
N ALA A 196 -25.02 6.52 -0.24
CA ALA A 196 -24.88 7.65 -1.17
C ALA A 196 -23.83 8.71 -0.73
N SER A 197 -23.05 8.44 0.33
CA SER A 197 -22.09 9.42 0.85
C SER A 197 -20.80 9.46 0.02
N ARG A 198 -19.94 10.44 0.33
CA ARG A 198 -18.58 10.55 -0.22
C ARG A 198 -17.54 9.77 0.60
N PHE A 199 -17.98 9.03 1.62
CA PHE A 199 -17.09 8.25 2.45
C PHE A 199 -16.96 6.83 1.92
N ASN A 200 -15.72 6.34 1.91
CA ASN A 200 -15.42 4.95 1.64
C ASN A 200 -14.76 4.35 2.88
N ALA A 201 -15.17 3.14 3.28
CA ALA A 201 -14.53 2.40 4.36
C ALA A 201 -14.04 1.05 3.86
N GLY A 202 -12.92 0.59 4.40
CA GLY A 202 -12.27 -0.61 3.93
C GLY A 202 -11.33 -1.23 4.95
N VAL A 203 -10.83 -2.40 4.61
CA VAL A 203 -9.80 -3.09 5.38
C VAL A 203 -8.76 -3.67 4.44
N SER A 204 -7.49 -3.54 4.81
CA SER A 204 -6.38 -4.19 4.13
C SER A 204 -5.74 -5.24 5.04
N LEU A 205 -5.55 -6.44 4.51
CA LEU A 205 -4.81 -7.55 5.08
C LEU A 205 -3.50 -7.74 4.32
N LEU A 206 -2.40 -7.90 5.04
CA LEU A 206 -1.11 -8.31 4.51
C LEU A 206 -0.62 -9.52 5.31
N LEU A 207 -0.33 -10.61 4.61
CA LEU A 207 0.32 -11.80 5.14
C LEU A 207 1.70 -11.92 4.50
N THR A 208 2.71 -12.25 5.29
CA THR A 208 4.07 -12.48 4.80
C THR A 208 4.64 -13.75 5.40
N ALA A 209 5.32 -14.55 4.57
CA ALA A 209 6.09 -15.71 4.98
C ALA A 209 7.51 -15.62 4.39
N SER A 210 8.54 -15.64 5.23
CA SER A 210 9.94 -15.44 4.83
C SER A 210 10.76 -16.70 5.08
N ALA A 211 11.61 -17.05 4.11
CA ALA A 211 12.55 -18.15 4.21
C ALA A 211 13.95 -17.64 4.54
N TYR A 212 14.71 -18.43 5.31
CA TYR A 212 16.05 -18.08 5.77
C TYR A 212 17.02 -19.25 5.59
N ASP A 213 18.27 -18.96 5.23
CA ASP A 213 19.38 -19.92 5.11
C ASP A 213 20.35 -19.90 6.30
N SER A 214 20.23 -18.92 7.20
CA SER A 214 20.99 -18.86 8.46
C SER A 214 20.18 -19.43 9.63
N ASN A 215 20.83 -20.27 10.44
CA ASN A 215 20.27 -20.89 11.64
C ASN A 215 20.97 -20.45 12.94
N ASP A 216 21.80 -19.40 12.90
CA ASP A 216 22.44 -18.84 14.09
C ASP A 216 21.37 -18.29 15.06
N GLU A 217 21.44 -18.70 16.33
CA GLU A 217 20.53 -18.27 17.40
C GLU A 217 20.47 -16.75 17.57
N LYS A 218 21.59 -16.05 17.38
CA LYS A 218 21.62 -14.58 17.43
C LYS A 218 20.86 -13.96 16.26
N MET A 219 20.82 -14.65 15.12
CA MET A 219 20.09 -14.19 13.93
C MET A 219 18.61 -14.48 14.04
N LYS A 220 18.21 -15.60 14.64
CA LYS A 220 16.79 -15.96 14.82
C LYS A 220 15.96 -14.87 15.50
N GLN A 221 16.55 -14.14 16.45
CA GLN A 221 15.93 -12.99 17.13
C GLN A 221 15.63 -11.80 16.20
N ARG A 222 16.19 -11.79 15.00
CA ARG A 222 16.03 -10.75 13.98
C ARG A 222 15.33 -11.26 12.72
N GLN A 223 15.07 -12.57 12.63
CA GLN A 223 14.45 -13.23 11.49
C GLN A 223 12.97 -13.41 11.76
N SER A 224 12.13 -12.56 11.16
CA SER A 224 10.69 -12.76 11.20
C SER A 224 10.25 -13.67 10.04
N ASP A 225 9.76 -14.85 10.37
CA ASP A 225 9.31 -15.87 9.40
C ASP A 225 7.85 -15.66 9.00
N TYR A 226 6.98 -15.18 9.89
CA TYR A 226 5.59 -14.86 9.57
C TYR A 226 5.20 -13.46 10.03
N GLY A 227 4.37 -12.79 9.23
CA GLY A 227 3.79 -11.51 9.56
C GLY A 227 2.34 -11.43 9.13
N VAL A 228 1.52 -10.78 9.96
CA VAL A 228 0.14 -10.44 9.64
C VAL A 228 -0.13 -9.00 10.02
N SER A 229 -0.68 -8.23 9.08
CA SER A 229 -1.11 -6.86 9.30
C SER A 229 -2.53 -6.65 8.82
N LEU A 230 -3.39 -6.11 9.67
CA LEU A 230 -4.76 -5.71 9.35
C LEU A 230 -4.93 -4.20 9.60
N THR A 231 -5.39 -3.51 8.56
CA THR A 231 -5.39 -2.05 8.47
C THR A 231 -6.75 -1.53 8.02
N PRO A 232 -7.69 -1.24 8.94
CA PRO A 232 -8.89 -0.48 8.58
C PRO A 232 -8.52 0.88 8.01
N THR A 233 -9.27 1.31 7.00
CA THR A 233 -9.10 2.58 6.31
C THR A 233 -10.44 3.27 6.13
N LEU A 234 -10.46 4.59 6.31
CA LEU A 234 -11.57 5.46 5.97
C LEU A 234 -11.07 6.52 4.99
N GLN A 235 -11.84 6.79 3.94
CA GLN A 235 -11.54 7.81 2.95
C GLN A 235 -12.73 8.73 2.74
N TYR A 236 -12.46 10.00 2.47
CA TYR A 236 -13.42 11.00 2.03
C TYR A 236 -13.06 11.47 0.62
N ASN A 237 -13.89 11.13 -0.36
CA ASN A 237 -13.68 11.49 -1.76
C ASN A 237 -14.29 12.86 -2.04
N LYS A 238 -13.46 13.90 -2.09
CA LYS A 238 -13.92 15.25 -2.46
C LYS A 238 -14.33 15.30 -3.93
N THR A 239 -13.53 14.67 -4.80
CA THR A 239 -13.75 14.54 -6.24
C THR A 239 -13.26 13.17 -6.71
N GLY A 240 -13.50 12.80 -7.97
CA GLY A 240 -12.93 11.59 -8.58
C GLY A 240 -11.39 11.60 -8.73
N ARG A 241 -10.70 12.63 -8.23
CA ARG A 241 -9.24 12.80 -8.27
C ARG A 241 -8.61 13.13 -6.93
N VAL A 242 -9.39 13.57 -5.93
CA VAL A 242 -8.86 14.01 -4.63
C VAL A 242 -9.63 13.34 -3.51
N ASN A 243 -8.89 12.66 -2.64
CA ASN A 243 -9.43 12.06 -1.43
C ASN A 243 -8.58 12.43 -0.20
N ALA A 244 -9.21 12.56 0.95
CA ALA A 244 -8.52 12.50 2.24
C ALA A 244 -8.68 11.08 2.79
N PHE A 245 -7.67 10.54 3.47
CA PHE A 245 -7.75 9.20 4.03
C PHE A 245 -7.10 9.12 5.40
N THR A 246 -7.56 8.16 6.18
CA THR A 246 -6.91 7.69 7.39
C THR A 246 -6.82 6.17 7.38
N SER A 247 -5.68 5.62 7.77
CA SER A 247 -5.44 4.19 7.89
C SER A 247 -4.88 3.89 9.27
N LEU A 248 -5.37 2.85 9.93
CA LEU A 248 -4.94 2.47 11.28
C LEU A 248 -4.34 1.07 11.26
N TYR A 249 -3.05 0.95 11.51
CA TYR A 249 -2.33 -0.31 11.65
C TYR A 249 -2.62 -0.89 13.03
N LEU A 250 -3.79 -1.53 13.18
CA LEU A 250 -4.34 -1.95 14.46
C LEU A 250 -3.77 -3.28 14.95
N PHE A 251 -3.70 -4.23 14.03
CA PHE A 251 -3.15 -5.56 14.24
C PHE A 251 -1.94 -5.70 13.34
N ASN A 252 -0.74 -5.61 13.90
CA ASN A 252 0.50 -5.79 13.16
C ASN A 252 1.39 -6.68 14.01
N TYR A 253 1.44 -7.95 13.62
CA TYR A 253 2.09 -9.01 14.35
C TYR A 253 3.21 -9.61 13.50
N SER A 254 4.30 -9.94 14.16
CA SER A 254 5.43 -10.63 13.56
C SER A 254 5.81 -11.79 14.48
N HIS A 255 5.95 -12.99 13.93
CA HIS A 255 6.59 -14.10 14.61
C HIS A 255 8.08 -14.05 14.28
N TYR A 256 8.93 -14.22 15.29
CA TYR A 256 10.38 -14.33 15.13
C TYR A 256 10.81 -15.77 15.35
N ARG A 257 11.81 -16.23 14.58
CA ARG A 257 12.28 -17.63 14.63
C ARG A 257 12.89 -18.03 15.98
N SER A 258 13.21 -17.07 16.85
CA SER A 258 13.66 -17.32 18.22
C SER A 258 12.52 -17.66 19.18
N ASP A 259 11.29 -17.37 18.80
CA ASP A 259 10.13 -17.46 19.67
C ASP A 259 9.42 -18.80 19.51
N ASN A 260 8.56 -19.13 20.48
CA ASN A 260 7.68 -20.28 20.38
C ASN A 260 6.63 -20.03 19.28
N THR A 261 6.17 -21.10 18.62
CA THR A 261 5.26 -21.07 17.45
C THR A 261 4.02 -20.17 17.57
N PHE A 262 3.53 -19.92 18.79
CA PHE A 262 2.32 -19.13 19.04
C PHE A 262 2.59 -17.77 19.67
N ASN A 263 3.85 -17.38 19.88
CA ASN A 263 4.20 -16.07 20.39
C ASN A 263 4.41 -15.09 19.24
N PHE A 264 3.62 -14.02 19.23
CA PHE A 264 3.69 -13.00 18.19
C PHE A 264 4.02 -11.66 18.82
N ASP A 265 5.07 -11.03 18.30
CA ASP A 265 5.42 -9.67 18.66
C ASP A 265 4.44 -8.69 18.01
N ARG A 266 3.70 -7.99 18.86
CA ARG A 266 2.79 -6.92 18.42
C ARG A 266 3.55 -5.62 18.26
N ARG A 267 3.51 -5.03 17.07
CA ARG A 267 4.03 -3.68 16.83
C ARG A 267 3.09 -2.62 17.44
N LYS A 268 3.63 -1.42 17.70
CA LYS A 268 2.83 -0.30 18.20
C LYS A 268 1.76 0.07 17.18
N ILE A 269 0.57 0.42 17.68
CA ILE A 269 -0.50 0.96 16.84
C ILE A 269 0.02 2.23 16.16
N THR A 270 -0.14 2.29 14.85
CA THR A 270 0.25 3.45 14.04
C THR A 270 -0.96 3.91 13.25
N GLN A 271 -1.20 5.22 13.22
CA GLN A 271 -2.21 5.83 12.38
C GLN A 271 -1.52 6.68 11.31
N SER A 272 -2.00 6.57 10.09
CA SER A 272 -1.59 7.42 8.97
C SER A 272 -2.78 8.28 8.53
N ILE A 273 -2.57 9.57 8.34
CA ILE A 273 -3.56 10.51 7.80
C ILE A 273 -2.93 11.21 6.60
N GLY A 274 -3.63 11.25 5.47
CA GLY A 274 -3.08 11.81 4.25
C GLY A 274 -4.13 12.31 3.27
N VAL A 275 -3.62 12.84 2.16
CA VAL A 275 -4.42 13.28 1.02
C VAL A 275 -3.87 12.57 -0.21
N GLY A 276 -4.76 11.96 -0.98
CA GLY A 276 -4.44 11.42 -2.29
C GLY A 276 -4.88 12.34 -3.39
N VAL A 277 -4.04 12.49 -4.41
CA VAL A 277 -4.28 13.31 -5.59
C VAL A 277 -3.90 12.51 -6.83
N ALA A 278 -4.89 12.17 -7.66
CA ALA A 278 -4.67 11.69 -9.02
C ALA A 278 -4.58 12.89 -9.97
N VAL A 279 -3.36 13.22 -10.40
CA VAL A 279 -3.12 14.27 -11.40
C VAL A 279 -3.75 13.87 -12.73
N ILE A 280 -3.48 12.62 -13.11
CA ILE A 280 -4.16 11.87 -14.16
C ILE A 280 -4.46 10.46 -13.63
N ARG A 281 -5.23 9.67 -14.37
CA ARG A 281 -5.58 8.27 -14.02
C ARG A 281 -4.35 7.44 -13.65
N ASP A 282 -3.23 7.71 -14.32
CA ASP A 282 -1.99 6.96 -14.23
C ASP A 282 -0.91 7.63 -13.36
N PHE A 283 -1.21 8.76 -12.71
CA PHE A 283 -0.28 9.44 -11.81
C PHE A 283 -0.97 9.85 -10.51
N TYR A 284 -0.58 9.22 -9.41
CA TYR A 284 -1.14 9.43 -8.09
C TYR A 284 -0.06 9.81 -7.08
N LEU A 285 -0.36 10.79 -6.25
CA LEU A 285 0.46 11.25 -5.13
C LEU A 285 -0.35 11.14 -3.84
N ALA A 286 0.27 10.60 -2.79
CA ALA A 286 -0.35 10.44 -1.47
C ALA A 286 0.62 10.85 -0.34
N PRO A 287 0.85 12.16 -0.15
CA PRO A 287 1.48 12.65 1.07
C PRO A 287 0.64 12.26 2.29
N ASN A 288 1.31 11.82 3.34
CA ASN A 288 0.68 11.47 4.60
C ASN A 288 1.61 11.74 5.79
N ILE A 289 1.01 11.86 6.96
CA ILE A 289 1.71 11.81 8.23
C ILE A 289 1.38 10.51 8.94
N SER A 290 2.36 9.92 9.61
CA SER A 290 2.17 8.70 10.41
C SER A 290 2.62 8.92 11.84
N PHE A 291 1.79 8.57 12.80
CA PHE A 291 2.06 8.78 14.23
C PHE A 291 1.48 7.62 15.07
N ASN A 292 1.94 7.51 16.32
CA ASN A 292 1.34 6.59 17.28
C ASN A 292 0.22 7.33 18.04
N PRO A 293 -1.05 6.91 17.94
CA PRO A 293 -2.17 7.60 18.58
C PRO A 293 -2.08 7.63 20.12
N GLN A 294 -1.32 6.73 20.75
CA GLN A 294 -1.09 6.73 22.20
C GLN A 294 0.00 7.73 22.63
N HIS A 295 0.84 8.19 21.70
CA HIS A 295 1.98 9.06 21.97
C HIS A 295 2.14 10.12 20.86
N ILE A 296 1.12 10.96 20.71
CA ILE A 296 1.10 12.00 19.69
C ILE A 296 2.06 13.12 20.10
N SER A 297 3.12 13.31 19.30
CA SER A 297 4.00 14.45 19.41
C SER A 297 4.63 14.75 18.05
N THR A 298 5.05 16.00 17.83
CA THR A 298 5.72 16.42 16.59
C THR A 298 7.04 15.66 16.37
N ASN A 299 7.72 15.26 17.45
CA ASN A 299 8.93 14.41 17.42
C ASN A 299 8.65 12.95 17.05
N MET A 300 7.41 12.46 17.24
CA MET A 300 7.00 11.07 16.96
C MET A 300 6.00 10.97 15.80
N THR A 301 5.96 11.99 14.93
CA THR A 301 5.11 12.04 13.74
C THR A 301 6.00 12.10 12.50
N ALA A 302 5.98 11.06 11.67
CA ALA A 302 6.74 10.98 10.42
C ALA A 302 5.96 11.62 9.27
N VAL A 303 6.66 12.29 8.35
CA VAL A 303 6.10 12.74 7.06
C VAL A 303 6.51 11.76 5.96
N ASN A 304 5.54 11.29 5.18
CA ASN A 304 5.76 10.32 4.12
C ASN A 304 5.11 10.77 2.81
N LEU A 305 5.59 10.21 1.70
CA LEU A 305 5.00 10.41 0.39
C LEU A 305 5.00 9.09 -0.37
N ASN A 306 3.83 8.68 -0.84
CA ASN A 306 3.69 7.60 -1.82
C ASN A 306 3.35 8.20 -3.17
N ALA A 307 3.95 7.66 -4.24
CA ALA A 307 3.64 8.06 -5.61
C ALA A 307 3.60 6.83 -6.52
N TYR A 308 2.65 6.82 -7.44
CA TYR A 308 2.52 5.81 -8.47
C TYR A 308 2.48 6.48 -9.82
N VAL A 309 3.28 6.00 -10.76
CA VAL A 309 3.30 6.43 -12.16
C VAL A 309 3.14 5.19 -13.02
N ASN A 310 2.08 5.15 -13.82
CA ASN A 310 1.82 4.09 -14.78
C ASN A 310 2.10 4.59 -16.20
N LEU A 311 2.83 3.79 -16.98
CA LEU A 311 3.26 4.08 -18.35
C LEU A 311 2.82 2.95 -19.28
#